data_AF-A0A7Z9WU70-F1
#
_entry.id   AF-A0A7Z9WU70-F1
#
_cell.length_a   1.000
_cell.length_b   1.000
_cell.length_c   1.000
_cell.angle_alpha   90.00
_cell.angle_beta   90.00
_cell.angle_gamma   90.00
#
_symmetry.space_group_name_H-M   'P 1'
#
loop_
_entity.id
_entity.type
_entity.pdbx_description
1 polymer ?
#
loop_
_entity_poly.entity_id
_entity_poly.type
_entity_poly.pdbx_seq_one_letter_code
_entity_poly.pdbx_strand_id
1 'polypeptide(L)'
;MATTKIEFTTRETILAIGFVVATLLTLVLVQSGVIKNPLTVGIAITSIIILIFIGQHLVARGVISREAAPLWYIFAFGIVLILYGMVRGGTLAPAFVIPGASIEEISLASALFYALVVFAAIGIIATAYTTFKLYKKLKG
;
A
#
# COMPACT_ATOMS: atom_id res chain seq x y z
N MET A 1 -0.92 43.68 -0.77
CA MET A 1 -1.08 42.23 -0.50
C MET A 1 0.00 41.52 -1.30
N ALA A 2 1.02 40.97 -0.64
CA ALA A 2 2.07 40.23 -1.34
C ALA A 2 1.44 38.93 -1.89
N THR A 3 1.40 38.80 -3.20
CA THR A 3 1.01 37.57 -3.89
C THR A 3 2.11 36.54 -3.63
N THR A 4 1.88 35.65 -2.67
CA THR A 4 2.71 34.48 -2.43
C THR A 4 2.72 33.64 -3.71
N LYS A 5 3.77 33.77 -4.52
CA LYS A 5 4.03 32.86 -5.64
C LYS A 5 4.16 31.46 -5.05
N ILE A 6 3.19 30.60 -5.33
CA ILE A 6 3.31 29.17 -5.04
C ILE A 6 4.36 28.63 -6.01
N GLU A 7 5.61 28.60 -5.57
CA GLU A 7 6.70 28.01 -6.34
C GLU A 7 6.60 26.49 -6.18
N PHE A 8 6.00 25.84 -7.17
CA PHE A 8 6.00 24.38 -7.24
C PHE A 8 7.42 23.89 -7.49
N THR A 9 7.90 22.98 -6.64
CA THR A 9 9.19 22.35 -6.84
C THR A 9 9.11 21.39 -8.03
N THR A 10 10.22 21.22 -8.78
CA THR A 10 10.26 20.31 -9.95
C THR A 10 9.77 18.90 -9.61
N ARG A 11 10.01 18.42 -8.38
CA ARG A 11 9.53 17.11 -7.91
C ARG A 11 8.01 17.07 -7.78
N GLU A 12 7.39 18.09 -7.18
CA GLU A 12 5.94 18.17 -7.04
C GLU A 12 5.25 18.25 -8.41
N THR A 13 5.83 19.01 -9.34
CA THR A 13 5.34 19.09 -10.72
C THR A 13 5.40 17.73 -11.43
N ILE A 14 6.51 16.99 -11.30
CA ILE A 14 6.63 15.64 -11.88
C ILE A 14 5.61 14.68 -11.26
N LEU A 15 5.41 14.73 -9.94
CA LEU A 15 4.42 13.90 -9.26
C LEU A 15 3.00 14.24 -9.69
N ALA A 16 2.66 15.51 -9.84
CA ALA A 16 1.35 15.96 -10.30
C ALA A 16 1.08 15.51 -11.74
N ILE A 17 2.05 15.67 -12.65
CA ILE A 17 1.94 15.19 -14.03
C ILE A 17 1.80 13.66 -14.03
N GLY A 18 2.61 12.95 -13.26
CA GLY A 18 2.53 11.50 -13.12
C GLY A 18 1.16 11.03 -12.62
N PHE A 19 0.57 11.73 -11.66
CA PHE A 19 -0.77 11.46 -11.15
C PHE A 19 -1.85 11.64 -12.22
N VAL A 20 -1.81 12.75 -12.98
CA VAL A 20 -2.75 13.01 -14.08
C VAL A 20 -2.62 11.93 -15.15
N VAL A 21 -1.39 11.59 -15.58
CA VAL A 21 -1.14 10.54 -16.58
C VAL A 21 -1.64 9.18 -16.08
N ALA A 22 -1.35 8.79 -14.84
CA ALA A 22 -1.82 7.53 -14.27
C ALA A 22 -3.36 7.47 -14.19
N THR A 23 -4.00 8.59 -13.86
CA THR A 23 -5.47 8.70 -13.83
C THR A 23 -6.06 8.51 -15.23
N LEU A 24 -5.53 9.21 -16.24
CA LEU A 24 -5.97 9.08 -17.62
C LEU A 24 -5.73 7.66 -18.17
N LEU A 25 -4.57 7.07 -17.89
CA LEU A 25 -4.28 5.68 -18.27
C LEU A 25 -5.26 4.71 -17.63
N THR A 26 -5.60 4.89 -16.36
CA THR A 26 -6.60 4.05 -15.69
C THR A 26 -7.96 4.16 -16.36
N LEU A 27 -8.40 5.36 -16.72
CA LEU A 27 -9.65 5.57 -17.45
C LEU A 27 -9.63 4.87 -18.82
N VAL A 28 -8.53 4.97 -19.57
CA VAL A 28 -8.36 4.30 -20.86
C VAL A 28 -8.40 2.79 -20.72
N LEU A 29 -7.73 2.22 -19.70
CA LEU A 29 -7.70 0.78 -19.45
C LEU A 29 -9.07 0.22 -19.02
N VAL A 30 -9.87 1.03 -18.33
CA VAL A 30 -11.25 0.69 -17.99
C VAL A 30 -12.13 0.73 -19.24
N GLN A 31 -11.98 1.76 -20.07
CA GLN A 31 -12.74 1.89 -21.33
C GLN A 31 -12.39 0.80 -22.35
N SER A 32 -11.13 0.34 -22.38
CA SER A 32 -10.68 -0.75 -23.26
C SER A 32 -11.05 -2.14 -22.74
N GLY A 33 -11.65 -2.25 -21.55
CA GLY A 33 -12.04 -3.51 -20.93
C GLY A 33 -10.88 -4.34 -20.39
N VAL A 34 -9.65 -3.81 -20.40
CA VAL A 34 -8.48 -4.45 -19.76
C VAL A 34 -8.68 -4.52 -18.24
N ILE A 35 -9.19 -3.44 -17.67
CA ILE A 35 -9.66 -3.37 -16.29
C ILE A 35 -11.18 -3.44 -16.35
N LYS A 36 -11.77 -4.46 -15.73
CA LYS A 36 -13.24 -4.61 -15.71
C LYS A 36 -13.87 -3.72 -14.67
N ASN A 37 -13.18 -3.48 -13.55
CA ASN A 37 -13.74 -2.65 -12.49
C ASN A 37 -12.73 -1.62 -11.92
N PRO A 38 -12.98 -0.30 -12.09
CA PRO A 38 -12.08 0.76 -11.60
C PRO A 38 -11.94 0.78 -10.07
N LEU A 39 -12.93 0.29 -9.32
CA LEU A 39 -12.86 0.21 -7.86
C LEU A 39 -11.73 -0.70 -7.41
N THR A 40 -11.51 -1.80 -8.12
CA THR A 40 -10.47 -2.79 -7.79
C THR A 40 -9.07 -2.19 -7.91
N VAL A 41 -8.85 -1.36 -8.93
CA VAL A 41 -7.62 -0.59 -9.14
C VAL A 41 -7.43 0.44 -8.03
N GLY A 42 -8.49 1.17 -7.69
CA GLY A 42 -8.47 2.16 -6.61
C GLY A 42 -8.08 1.51 -5.27
N ILE A 43 -8.67 0.36 -4.94
CA ILE A 43 -8.32 -0.42 -3.75
C ILE A 43 -6.86 -0.88 -3.82
N ALA A 44 -6.43 -1.40 -4.96
CA ALA A 44 -5.08 -1.92 -5.11
C ALA A 44 -4.01 -0.83 -4.91
N ILE A 45 -4.13 0.30 -5.63
CA ILE A 45 -3.18 1.42 -5.53
C ILE A 45 -3.16 1.99 -4.11
N THR A 46 -4.34 2.24 -3.53
CA THR A 46 -4.45 2.77 -2.16
C THR A 46 -3.78 1.82 -1.17
N SER A 47 -4.00 0.52 -1.31
CA SER A 47 -3.41 -0.48 -0.42
C SER A 47 -1.89 -0.55 -0.55
N ILE A 48 -1.36 -0.47 -1.77
CA ILE A 48 0.09 -0.42 -2.01
C ILE A 48 0.71 0.81 -1.34
N ILE A 49 0.09 1.98 -1.49
CA ILE A 49 0.58 3.22 -0.85
C ILE A 49 0.59 3.08 0.67
N ILE A 50 -0.46 2.54 1.27
CA ILE A 50 -0.51 2.31 2.72
C ILE A 50 0.58 1.33 3.15
N LEU A 51 0.81 0.23 2.42
CA LEU A 51 1.91 -0.72 2.70
C LEU A 51 3.28 -0.04 2.65
N ILE A 52 3.48 0.86 1.69
CA ILE A 52 4.71 1.66 1.60
C ILE A 52 4.85 2.54 2.84
N PHE A 53 3.79 3.23 3.25
CA PHE A 53 3.81 4.06 4.46
C PHE A 53 4.07 3.26 5.74
N ILE A 54 3.54 2.03 5.86
CA ILE A 54 3.87 1.14 6.98
C ILE A 54 5.38 0.88 7.01
N GLY A 55 5.98 0.51 5.87
CA GLY A 55 7.42 0.29 5.78
C GLY A 55 8.24 1.52 6.18
N GLN A 56 7.88 2.68 5.65
CA GLN A 56 8.53 3.95 6.00
C GLN A 56 8.36 4.30 7.49
N HIS A 57 7.20 4.03 8.07
CA HIS A 57 6.95 4.24 9.49
C HIS A 57 7.86 3.36 10.36
N LEU A 58 8.00 2.09 10.01
CA LEU A 58 8.89 1.15 10.72
C LEU A 58 10.36 1.62 10.68
N VAL A 59 10.80 2.13 9.53
CA VAL A 59 12.14 2.72 9.40
C VAL A 59 12.29 3.97 10.26
N ALA A 60 11.30 4.87 10.24
CA ALA A 60 11.31 6.10 11.03
C ALA A 60 11.35 5.85 12.55
N ARG A 61 10.73 4.75 13.01
CA ARG A 61 10.74 4.31 14.42
C ARG A 61 11.98 3.50 14.79
N GLY A 62 12.90 3.26 13.86
CA GLY A 62 14.09 2.45 14.09
C GLY A 62 13.80 0.97 14.33
N VAL A 63 12.62 0.47 13.93
CA VAL A 63 12.29 -0.96 13.96
C VAL A 63 13.13 -1.69 12.90
N ILE A 64 13.25 -1.08 11.72
CA ILE A 64 14.01 -1.60 10.58
C ILE A 64 15.04 -0.54 10.18
N SER A 65 16.23 -0.96 9.74
CA SER A 65 17.25 -0.02 9.23
C SER A 65 16.86 0.51 7.84
N ARG A 66 17.45 1.63 7.41
CA ARG A 66 17.15 2.21 6.08
C ARG A 66 17.56 1.28 4.94
N GLU A 67 18.63 0.52 5.14
CA GLU A 67 19.20 -0.44 4.20
C GLU A 67 18.32 -1.69 4.06
N ALA A 68 17.51 -2.00 5.08
CA ALA A 68 16.57 -3.11 5.07
C ALA A 68 15.18 -2.71 4.52
N ALA A 69 14.94 -1.44 4.18
CA ALA A 69 13.68 -1.00 3.57
C ALA A 69 13.35 -1.70 2.23
N PRO A 70 14.31 -1.95 1.31
CA PRO A 70 14.05 -2.73 0.10
C PRO A 70 13.62 -4.18 0.41
N LEU A 71 14.25 -4.81 1.41
CA LEU A 71 13.90 -6.16 1.85
C LEU A 71 12.47 -6.21 2.40
N TRP A 72 12.04 -5.17 3.12
CA TRP A 72 10.66 -5.05 3.58
C TRP A 72 9.66 -5.06 2.41
N TYR A 73 9.92 -4.33 1.33
CA TYR A 73 9.01 -4.30 0.19
C TYR A 73 8.95 -5.63 -0.55
N ILE A 74 10.08 -6.32 -0.69
CA ILE A 74 10.13 -7.67 -1.27
C ILE A 74 9.34 -8.64 -0.40
N PHE A 75 9.50 -8.56 0.92
CA PHE A 75 8.74 -9.39 1.86
C PHE A 75 7.23 -9.11 1.79
N ALA A 76 6.83 -7.84 1.81
CA ALA A 76 5.42 -7.45 1.67
C ALA A 76 4.81 -7.94 0.37
N PHE A 77 5.54 -7.82 -0.74
CA PHE A 77 5.13 -8.35 -2.03
C PHE A 77 4.95 -9.87 -2.01
N GLY A 78 5.88 -10.61 -1.41
CA GLY A 78 5.75 -12.06 -1.23
C GLY A 78 4.49 -12.46 -0.46
N ILE A 79 4.18 -11.75 0.64
CA ILE A 79 2.96 -11.97 1.41
C ILE A 79 1.70 -11.69 0.57
N VAL A 80 1.67 -10.61 -0.21
CA VAL A 80 0.56 -10.31 -1.12
C VAL A 80 0.36 -11.44 -2.14
N LEU A 81 1.43 -11.98 -2.72
CA LEU A 81 1.33 -13.08 -3.68
C LEU A 81 0.81 -14.37 -3.05
N ILE A 82 1.24 -14.70 -1.84
CA ILE A 82 0.73 -15.86 -1.10
C ILE A 82 -0.77 -15.69 -0.87
N LEU A 83 -1.20 -14.54 -0.35
CA LEU A 83 -2.61 -14.25 -0.07
C LEU A 83 -3.44 -14.23 -1.36
N TYR A 84 -2.89 -13.72 -2.46
CA TYR A 84 -3.51 -13.77 -3.77
C TYR A 84 -3.74 -15.20 -4.22
N GLY A 85 -2.71 -16.05 -4.13
CA GLY A 85 -2.82 -17.48 -4.43
C GLY A 85 -3.86 -18.19 -3.56
N MET A 86 -3.93 -17.86 -2.27
CA MET A 86 -4.90 -18.43 -1.34
C MET A 86 -6.34 -18.02 -1.65
N VAL A 87 -6.59 -16.75 -2.00
CA VAL A 87 -7.93 -16.28 -2.37
C VAL A 87 -8.34 -16.87 -3.71
N ARG A 88 -7.44 -16.84 -4.70
CA ARG A 88 -7.70 -17.40 -6.03
C ARG A 88 -7.91 -18.91 -5.99
N GLY A 89 -7.18 -19.62 -5.13
CA GLY A 89 -7.31 -21.05 -4.92
C GLY A 89 -8.54 -21.45 -4.07
N GLY A 90 -9.29 -20.48 -3.55
CA GLY A 90 -10.48 -20.72 -2.73
C GLY A 90 -10.19 -21.12 -1.27
N THR A 91 -8.93 -21.14 -0.84
CA THR A 91 -8.53 -21.40 0.56
C THR A 91 -8.92 -20.25 1.48
N LEU A 92 -8.91 -19.02 0.97
CA LEU A 92 -9.42 -17.84 1.64
C LEU A 92 -10.63 -17.29 0.90
N ALA A 93 -11.67 -16.91 1.65
CA ALA A 93 -12.81 -16.22 1.07
C ALA A 93 -12.38 -14.82 0.59
N PRO A 94 -12.92 -14.33 -0.54
CA PRO A 94 -12.72 -12.95 -0.97
C PRO A 94 -13.17 -11.97 0.11
N ALA A 95 -12.35 -10.95 0.38
CA ALA A 95 -12.69 -9.89 1.33
C ALA A 95 -13.77 -8.95 0.76
N PHE A 96 -13.79 -8.82 -0.58
CA PHE A 96 -14.72 -7.97 -1.29
C PHE A 96 -15.54 -8.78 -2.28
N VAL A 97 -16.83 -8.42 -2.39
CA VAL A 97 -17.70 -8.86 -3.48
C VAL A 97 -17.98 -7.63 -4.32
N ILE A 98 -17.32 -7.54 -5.48
CA ILE A 98 -17.38 -6.37 -6.35
C ILE A 98 -18.11 -6.77 -7.64
N PRO A 99 -19.34 -6.28 -7.87
CA PRO A 99 -20.07 -6.56 -9.10
C PRO A 99 -19.29 -6.13 -10.35
N GLY A 100 -19.26 -6.98 -11.37
CA GLY A 100 -18.60 -6.69 -12.65
C GLY A 100 -17.08 -6.77 -12.65
N ALA A 101 -16.43 -7.00 -11.50
CA ALA A 101 -15.00 -7.26 -11.44
C ALA A 101 -14.66 -8.69 -11.86
N SER A 102 -13.47 -8.91 -12.43
CA SER A 102 -12.96 -10.25 -12.68
C SER A 102 -12.56 -10.95 -11.38
N ILE A 103 -12.43 -12.28 -11.44
CA ILE A 103 -11.96 -13.08 -10.30
C ILE A 103 -10.54 -12.65 -9.92
N GLU A 104 -9.72 -12.31 -10.91
CA GLU A 104 -8.34 -11.86 -10.77
C GLU A 104 -8.28 -10.52 -10.04
N GLU A 105 -9.13 -9.56 -10.41
CA GLU A 105 -9.22 -8.26 -9.77
C GLU A 105 -9.70 -8.38 -8.31
N ILE A 106 -10.74 -9.19 -8.07
CA ILE A 106 -11.27 -9.44 -6.73
C ILE A 106 -10.21 -10.11 -5.84
N SER A 107 -9.50 -11.09 -6.39
CA SER A 107 -8.45 -11.82 -5.67
C SER A 107 -7.29 -10.88 -5.30
N LEU A 108 -6.87 -10.02 -6.22
CA LEU A 108 -5.80 -9.04 -5.98
C LEU A 108 -6.21 -8.00 -4.94
N ALA A 109 -7.39 -7.41 -5.07
CA ALA A 109 -7.90 -6.43 -4.12
C ALA A 109 -8.02 -7.04 -2.71
N SER A 110 -8.56 -8.26 -2.62
CA SER A 110 -8.69 -8.99 -1.35
C SER A 110 -7.32 -9.32 -0.74
N ALA A 111 -6.37 -9.78 -1.54
CA ALA A 111 -5.02 -10.10 -1.08
C ALA A 111 -4.28 -8.87 -0.53
N LEU A 112 -4.39 -7.73 -1.22
CA LEU A 112 -3.81 -6.47 -0.76
C LEU A 112 -4.45 -6.00 0.55
N PHE A 113 -5.78 -6.14 0.68
CA PHE A 113 -6.47 -5.82 1.93
C PHE A 113 -6.04 -6.73 3.08
N TYR A 114 -5.95 -8.05 2.85
CA TYR A 114 -5.46 -8.97 3.88
C TYR A 114 -4.00 -8.69 4.25
N ALA A 115 -3.14 -8.36 3.28
CA ALA A 115 -1.77 -7.97 3.55
C ALA A 115 -1.72 -6.72 4.43
N LEU A 116 -2.57 -5.72 4.16
CA LEU A 116 -2.69 -4.54 5.00
C LEU A 116 -3.04 -4.90 6.44
N VAL A 117 -4.04 -5.77 6.65
CA VAL A 117 -4.43 -6.20 8.00
C VAL A 117 -3.27 -6.86 8.73
N VAL A 118 -2.56 -7.77 8.05
CA VAL A 118 -1.38 -8.46 8.61
C VAL A 118 -0.27 -7.46 8.97
N PHE A 119 0.09 -6.57 8.04
CA PHE A 119 1.18 -5.62 8.25
C PHE A 119 0.82 -4.49 9.22
N ALA A 120 -0.44 -4.09 9.30
CA ALA A 120 -0.92 -3.17 10.33
C ALA A 120 -0.76 -3.79 11.72
N ALA A 121 -1.13 -5.07 11.90
CA ALA A 121 -0.93 -5.77 13.16
C ALA A 121 0.57 -5.86 13.54
N ILE A 122 1.44 -6.25 12.60
CA ILE A 122 2.89 -6.28 12.80
C ILE A 122 3.41 -4.88 13.18
N GLY A 123 2.96 -3.83 12.49
CA GLY A 123 3.36 -2.46 12.72
C GLY A 123 3.00 -1.94 14.11
N ILE A 124 1.80 -2.28 14.59
CA ILE A 124 1.33 -1.94 15.94
C ILE A 124 2.22 -2.63 16.99
N ILE A 125 2.45 -3.94 16.84
CA ILE A 125 3.26 -4.72 17.78
C ILE A 125 4.71 -4.19 17.83
N ALA A 126 5.31 -3.94 16.68
CA ALA A 126 6.68 -3.45 16.59
C ALA A 126 6.84 -2.04 17.21
N THR A 127 5.87 -1.16 16.96
CA THR A 127 5.87 0.19 17.55
C THR A 127 5.66 0.14 19.06
N ALA A 128 4.80 -0.74 19.56
CA ALA A 128 4.59 -0.92 20.99
C ALA A 128 5.87 -1.42 21.69
N TYR A 129 6.55 -2.42 21.11
CA TYR A 129 7.79 -2.97 21.66
C TYR A 129 8.92 -1.94 21.74
N THR A 130 9.13 -1.16 20.66
CA THR A 130 10.16 -0.11 20.63
C THR A 130 9.88 0.99 21.65
N THR A 131 8.62 1.39 21.80
CA THR A 131 8.20 2.38 22.80
C THR A 131 8.44 1.87 24.23
N PHE A 132 8.09 0.61 24.51
CA PHE A 132 8.32 0.00 25.81
C PHE A 132 9.81 -0.10 26.17
N LYS A 133 10.66 -0.50 25.20
CA LYS A 133 12.11 -0.55 25.37
C LYS A 133 12.70 0.81 25.71
N LEU A 134 12.22 1.87 25.03
CA LEU A 134 12.65 3.25 25.30
C LEU A 134 12.24 3.69 26.71
N TYR A 135 10.99 3.42 27.10
CA TYR A 135 10.49 3.75 28.44
C TYR A 135 11.31 3.07 29.55
N LYS A 136 11.62 1.78 29.38
CA LYS A 136 12.45 1.05 30.34
C LYS A 136 13.86 1.63 30.46
N LYS A 137 14.46 2.10 29.36
CA LYS A 137 15.79 2.73 29.35
C LYS A 137 15.82 4.10 30.04
N LEU A 138 14.70 4.81 30.07
CA LEU A 138 14.60 6.13 30.72
C LEU A 138 14.31 6.05 32.22
N LYS A 139 13.82 4.91 32.70
CA LYS A 139 13.46 4.69 34.11
C LYS A 139 14.49 3.89 34.92
N GLY A 140 15.45 3.23 34.26
CA GLY A 140 16.55 2.50 34.90
C GLY A 140 17.85 3.22 34.70
#